data_AF-A0A941QNA0-F1
#
_entry.id   AF-A0A941QNA0-F1
#
_cell.length_a   1.000
_cell.length_b   1.000
_cell.length_c   1.000
_cell.angle_alpha   90.00
_cell.angle_beta   90.00
_cell.angle_gamma   90.00
#
_symmetry.space_group_name_H-M   'P 1'
#
loop_
_entity.id
_entity.type
_entity.pdbx_description
1 polymer ?
#
loop_
_entity_poly.entity_id
_entity_poly.type
_entity_poly.pdbx_seq_one_letter_code
_entity_poly.pdbx_strand_id
1 'polypeptide(L)'
;MTDPEDPQKQMQEALGNWIKKLDDVQGWREWKRAQIAYTLRFDDEILPAEPALRDFEFESEIDKQHAVLMAYMELVSTLNSLRDVEWYFRRYPFSSAPVTKDSHLRHSCELYFAKFYQFRERLKKLSKAVKEASPGNNLDFGRFIKKYDREFDAEIRERHGMHHNAGFDDVGISRIALFETPGLADDFPFAGVAQREHYRRASREWAARCRRRAGRMSTFLDAVAVSLLDACPFLVVDGPRRSG
;
A
#
# COMPACT_ATOMS: atom_id res chain seq x y z
N MET A 1 16.43 18.99 23.46
CA MET A 1 15.24 18.22 23.04
C MET A 1 15.54 17.64 21.68
N THR A 2 16.02 16.41 21.63
CA THR A 2 16.11 15.64 20.38
C THR A 2 14.68 15.32 19.94
N ASP A 3 14.35 15.67 18.70
CA ASP A 3 13.10 15.27 18.07
C ASP A 3 12.90 13.76 18.27
N PRO A 4 11.70 13.28 18.66
CA PRO A 4 11.45 11.85 18.67
C PRO A 4 11.71 11.31 17.25
N GLU A 5 12.73 10.48 17.11
CA GLU A 5 13.15 9.90 15.84
C GLU A 5 11.97 9.22 15.14
N ASP A 6 11.77 9.52 13.86
CA ASP A 6 10.74 8.95 12.99
C ASP A 6 10.71 7.41 13.09
N PRO A 7 9.63 6.79 13.63
CA PRO A 7 9.56 5.34 13.79
C PRO A 7 9.70 4.56 12.48
N GLN A 8 9.21 5.12 11.36
CA GLN A 8 9.36 4.46 10.06
C GLN A 8 10.82 4.46 9.63
N LYS A 9 11.57 5.53 9.92
CA LYS A 9 13.00 5.61 9.63
C LYS A 9 13.79 4.60 10.47
N GLN A 10 13.53 4.52 11.78
CA GLN A 10 14.15 3.52 12.65
C GLN A 10 13.86 2.09 12.16
N MET A 11 12.62 1.83 11.76
CA MET A 11 12.24 0.53 11.21
C MET A 11 12.94 0.23 9.87
N GLN A 12 13.14 1.24 9.01
CA GLN A 12 13.94 1.09 7.78
C GLN A 12 15.41 0.79 8.08
N GLU A 13 15.99 1.40 9.11
CA GLU A 13 17.35 1.11 9.55
C GLU A 13 17.46 -0.32 10.09
N ALA A 14 16.52 -0.75 10.94
CA ALA A 14 16.45 -2.12 11.45
C ALA A 14 16.28 -3.16 10.31
N LEU A 15 15.43 -2.86 9.32
CA LEU A 15 15.28 -3.67 8.10
C LEU A 15 16.60 -3.77 7.33
N GLY A 16 17.29 -2.64 7.13
CA GLY A 16 18.58 -2.61 6.45
C GLY A 16 19.65 -3.43 7.19
N ASN A 17 19.68 -3.34 8.52
CA ASN A 17 20.57 -4.13 9.35
C ASN A 17 20.27 -5.63 9.29
N TRP A 18 19.00 -6.01 9.32
CA TRP A 18 18.61 -7.42 9.17
C TRP A 18 18.95 -7.96 7.77
N ILE A 19 18.70 -7.19 6.70
CA ILE A 19 19.05 -7.58 5.33
C ILE A 19 20.57 -7.79 5.19
N LYS A 20 21.39 -6.96 5.83
CA LYS A 20 22.86 -7.16 5.85
C LYS A 20 23.25 -8.46 6.53
N LYS A 21 22.58 -8.88 7.61
CA LYS A 21 22.85 -10.18 8.26
C LYS A 21 22.57 -11.37 7.35
N LEU A 22 21.66 -11.23 6.37
CA LEU A 22 21.44 -12.30 5.40
C LEU A 22 22.65 -12.56 4.51
N ASP A 23 23.56 -11.59 4.37
CA ASP A 23 24.79 -11.79 3.59
C ASP A 23 25.73 -12.84 4.19
N ASP A 24 25.56 -13.17 5.48
CA ASP A 24 26.29 -14.22 6.17
C ASP A 24 25.59 -15.60 6.05
N VAL A 25 24.38 -15.65 5.50
CA VAL A 25 23.63 -16.90 5.29
C VAL A 25 24.16 -17.61 4.04
N GLN A 26 24.55 -18.88 4.22
CA GLN A 26 25.11 -19.69 3.14
C GLN A 26 24.16 -19.80 1.95
N GLY A 27 24.66 -19.48 0.74
CA GLY A 27 23.90 -19.59 -0.51
C GLY A 27 22.96 -18.42 -0.81
N TRP A 28 22.71 -17.52 0.16
CA TRP A 28 21.81 -16.37 -0.04
C TRP A 28 22.30 -15.42 -1.13
N ARG A 29 23.60 -15.09 -1.13
CA ARG A 29 24.18 -14.15 -2.09
C ARG A 29 24.13 -14.72 -3.52
N GLU A 30 24.45 -15.99 -3.68
CA GLU A 30 24.41 -16.71 -4.95
C GLU A 30 22.98 -16.75 -5.47
N TRP A 31 22.03 -17.14 -4.62
CA TRP A 31 20.62 -17.20 -4.99
C TRP A 31 20.07 -15.81 -5.35
N LYS A 32 20.36 -14.77 -4.56
CA LYS A 32 19.92 -13.39 -4.84
C LYS A 32 20.47 -12.87 -6.16
N ARG A 33 21.74 -13.15 -6.46
CA ARG A 33 22.34 -12.80 -7.77
C ARG A 33 21.64 -13.51 -8.92
N ALA A 34 21.37 -14.80 -8.76
CA ALA A 34 20.68 -15.60 -9.76
C ALA A 34 19.25 -15.09 -9.98
N GLN A 35 18.51 -14.75 -8.93
CA GLN A 35 17.18 -14.13 -9.01
C GLN A 35 17.20 -12.80 -9.77
N ILE A 36 18.19 -11.93 -9.50
CA ILE A 36 18.34 -10.67 -10.23
C ILE A 36 18.64 -10.94 -11.71
N ALA A 37 19.58 -11.85 -12.01
CA ALA A 37 19.94 -12.21 -13.38
C ALA A 37 18.73 -12.76 -14.15
N TYR A 38 17.97 -13.67 -13.54
CA TYR A 38 16.75 -14.24 -14.08
C TYR A 38 15.68 -13.16 -14.33
N THR A 39 15.42 -12.31 -13.35
CA THR A 39 14.42 -11.22 -13.48
C THR A 39 14.79 -10.25 -14.61
N LEU A 40 16.07 -9.94 -14.78
CA LEU A 40 16.55 -9.06 -15.85
C LEU A 40 16.46 -9.70 -17.24
N ARG A 41 16.33 -11.02 -17.33
CA ARG A 41 16.36 -11.82 -18.58
C ARG A 41 15.08 -12.59 -18.85
N PHE A 42 14.05 -12.42 -18.02
CA PHE A 42 12.85 -13.26 -18.03
C PHE A 42 12.13 -13.30 -19.38
N ASP A 43 12.13 -12.18 -20.11
CA ASP A 43 11.50 -12.02 -21.42
C ASP A 43 12.53 -11.79 -22.55
N ASP A 44 13.80 -12.14 -22.34
CA ASP A 44 14.83 -11.92 -23.35
C ASP A 44 14.81 -13.06 -24.39
N GLU A 45 14.21 -12.79 -25.55
CA GLU A 45 14.15 -13.74 -26.68
C GLU A 45 15.53 -14.04 -27.30
N ILE A 46 16.56 -13.23 -26.97
CA ILE A 46 17.89 -13.32 -27.59
C ILE A 46 18.82 -14.27 -26.81
N LEU A 47 18.62 -14.40 -25.50
CA LEU A 47 19.47 -15.21 -24.63
C LEU A 47 18.82 -16.57 -24.32
N PRO A 48 19.62 -17.64 -24.20
CA PRO A 48 19.08 -18.94 -23.82
C PRO A 48 18.41 -18.87 -22.45
N ALA A 49 17.22 -19.47 -22.34
CA ALA A 49 16.44 -19.50 -21.11
C ALA A 49 17.29 -20.05 -19.95
N GLU A 50 17.44 -19.26 -18.88
CA GLU A 50 18.08 -19.74 -17.67
C GLU A 50 17.20 -20.82 -17.02
N PRO A 51 17.81 -21.90 -16.47
CA PRO A 51 17.05 -22.94 -15.79
C PRO A 51 16.26 -22.32 -14.63
N ALA A 52 15.03 -22.79 -14.44
CA ALA A 52 14.16 -22.34 -13.36
C ALA A 52 14.93 -22.36 -12.03
N LEU A 53 15.01 -21.20 -11.37
CA LEU A 53 15.73 -21.06 -10.12
C LEU A 53 15.09 -21.98 -9.08
N ARG A 54 15.92 -22.75 -8.37
CA ARG A 54 15.45 -23.48 -7.20
C ARG A 54 15.05 -22.49 -6.13
N ASP A 55 14.00 -22.81 -5.40
CA ASP A 55 13.58 -22.04 -4.24
C ASP A 55 14.70 -22.09 -3.18
N PHE A 56 14.98 -20.93 -2.59
CA PHE A 56 15.89 -20.83 -1.45
C PHE A 56 15.08 -20.99 -0.17
N GLU A 57 15.43 -21.99 0.62
CA GLU A 57 14.79 -22.25 1.91
C GLU A 57 15.65 -21.65 3.02
N PHE A 58 15.08 -20.71 3.77
CA PHE A 58 15.70 -20.21 4.99
C PHE A 58 15.63 -21.27 6.09
N GLU A 59 16.58 -21.21 7.02
CA GLU A 59 16.39 -21.86 8.32
C GLU A 59 15.09 -21.35 8.97
N SER A 60 14.38 -22.23 9.68
CA SER A 60 13.04 -21.94 10.20
C SER A 60 12.94 -20.64 11.01
N GLU A 61 13.99 -20.27 11.73
CA GLU A 61 14.02 -19.03 12.51
C GLU A 61 14.14 -17.78 11.61
N ILE A 62 15.03 -17.82 10.61
CA ILE A 62 15.21 -16.73 9.66
C ILE A 62 13.96 -16.58 8.79
N ASP A 63 13.30 -17.68 8.44
CA ASP A 63 12.05 -17.67 7.66
C ASP A 63 10.93 -16.91 8.39
N LYS A 64 10.75 -17.16 9.70
CA LYS A 64 9.77 -16.44 10.53
C LYS A 64 10.09 -14.95 10.61
N GLN A 65 11.35 -14.60 10.78
CA GLN A 65 11.79 -13.20 10.81
C GLN A 65 11.51 -12.52 9.46
N HIS A 66 11.90 -13.18 8.36
CA HIS A 66 11.63 -12.74 7.00
C HIS A 66 10.13 -12.48 6.77
N ALA A 67 9.26 -13.39 7.22
CA ALA A 67 7.81 -13.25 7.10
C ALA A 67 7.27 -11.97 7.79
N VAL A 68 7.80 -11.60 8.97
CA VAL A 68 7.44 -10.35 9.65
C VAL A 68 7.85 -9.14 8.82
N LEU A 69 9.08 -9.12 8.30
CA LEU A 69 9.62 -8.00 7.52
C LEU A 69 8.86 -7.82 6.22
N MET A 70 8.59 -8.91 5.49
CA MET A 70 7.80 -8.86 4.26
C MET A 70 6.38 -8.37 4.53
N ALA A 71 5.72 -8.84 5.59
CA ALA A 71 4.39 -8.37 5.96
C ALA A 71 4.38 -6.88 6.34
N TYR A 72 5.42 -6.37 7.00
CA TYR A 72 5.57 -4.94 7.28
C TYR A 72 5.81 -4.13 5.99
N MET A 73 6.70 -4.58 5.10
CA MET A 73 6.95 -3.91 3.81
C MET A 73 5.70 -3.89 2.92
N GLU A 74 4.85 -4.92 2.98
CA GLU A 74 3.54 -4.91 2.34
C GLU A 74 2.65 -3.78 2.86
N LEU A 75 2.66 -3.47 4.16
CA LEU A 75 1.92 -2.32 4.70
C LEU A 75 2.47 -0.98 4.18
N VAL A 76 3.80 -0.82 4.17
CA VAL A 76 4.48 0.36 3.62
C VAL A 76 4.09 0.55 2.14
N SER A 77 4.16 -0.53 1.36
CA SER A 77 3.77 -0.56 -0.04
C SER A 77 2.31 -0.15 -0.23
N THR A 78 1.37 -0.66 0.60
CA THR A 78 -0.04 -0.24 0.53
C THR A 78 -0.21 1.25 0.76
N LEU A 79 0.46 1.80 1.78
CA LEU A 79 0.39 3.22 2.10
C LEU A 79 0.93 4.08 0.96
N ASN A 80 2.06 3.68 0.36
CA ASN A 80 2.63 4.38 -0.79
C ASN A 80 1.69 4.29 -2.00
N SER A 81 1.12 3.12 -2.28
CA SER A 81 0.09 3.01 -3.33
C SER A 81 -1.13 3.89 -3.06
N LEU A 82 -1.55 4.07 -1.81
CA LEU A 82 -2.61 5.01 -1.48
C LEU A 82 -2.19 6.46 -1.80
N ARG A 83 -0.95 6.83 -1.49
CA ARG A 83 -0.40 8.14 -1.89
C ARG A 83 -0.37 8.31 -3.42
N ASP A 84 -0.05 7.25 -4.16
CA ASP A 84 -0.06 7.29 -5.63
C ASP A 84 -1.48 7.49 -6.18
N VAL A 85 -2.51 6.99 -5.50
CA VAL A 85 -3.91 7.24 -5.89
C VAL A 85 -4.26 8.75 -5.85
N GLU A 86 -3.64 9.55 -4.97
CA GLU A 86 -3.76 11.01 -5.02
C GLU A 86 -3.33 11.57 -6.39
N TRP A 87 -2.26 11.00 -6.95
CA TRP A 87 -1.75 11.41 -8.27
C TRP A 87 -2.70 11.00 -9.39
N TYR A 88 -3.27 9.79 -9.33
CA TYR A 88 -4.27 9.34 -10.31
C TYR A 88 -5.47 10.28 -10.34
N PHE A 89 -6.01 10.68 -9.18
CA PHE A 89 -7.10 11.65 -9.17
C PHE A 89 -6.77 12.96 -9.89
N ARG A 90 -5.51 13.44 -9.80
CA ARG A 90 -5.09 14.76 -10.33
C ARG A 90 -4.86 14.78 -11.82
N ARG A 91 -4.53 13.65 -12.43
CA ARG A 91 -4.09 13.58 -13.82
C ARG A 91 -5.00 12.66 -14.59
N TYR A 92 -5.58 13.20 -15.65
CA TYR A 92 -6.31 12.43 -16.63
C TYR A 92 -5.40 12.12 -17.83
N PRO A 93 -4.89 10.89 -17.98
CA PRO A 93 -3.91 10.58 -19.03
C PRO A 93 -4.56 10.12 -20.35
N PHE A 94 -5.89 10.08 -20.44
CA PHE A 94 -6.62 9.40 -21.52
C PHE A 94 -7.19 10.34 -22.57
N SER A 95 -6.49 11.42 -22.92
CA SER A 95 -7.00 12.41 -23.90
C SER A 95 -7.26 11.85 -25.30
N SER A 96 -6.62 10.74 -25.65
CA SER A 96 -6.75 10.06 -26.95
C SER A 96 -7.18 8.60 -26.82
N ALA A 97 -7.69 8.19 -25.65
CA ALA A 97 -8.12 6.84 -25.36
C ALA A 97 -9.63 6.80 -25.10
N PRO A 98 -10.30 5.64 -25.25
CA PRO A 98 -11.75 5.52 -25.07
C PRO A 98 -12.21 5.59 -23.60
N VAL A 99 -11.30 5.81 -22.66
CA VAL A 99 -11.62 5.98 -21.24
C VAL A 99 -12.20 7.37 -21.06
N THR A 100 -13.35 7.49 -20.41
CA THR A 100 -14.01 8.76 -20.08
C THR A 100 -13.54 9.31 -18.73
N LYS A 101 -13.82 10.59 -18.46
CA LYS A 101 -13.42 11.22 -17.20
C LYS A 101 -14.17 10.66 -16.00
N ASP A 102 -15.46 10.33 -16.16
CA ASP A 102 -16.24 9.72 -15.10
C ASP A 102 -15.70 8.33 -14.74
N SER A 103 -15.43 7.49 -15.75
CA SER A 103 -14.88 6.15 -15.60
C SER A 103 -13.51 6.18 -14.92
N HIS A 104 -12.64 7.10 -15.34
CA HIS A 104 -11.36 7.33 -14.68
C HIS A 104 -11.51 7.66 -13.18
N LEU A 105 -12.44 8.55 -12.81
CA LEU A 105 -12.65 8.92 -11.40
C LEU A 105 -13.26 7.78 -10.60
N ARG A 106 -14.23 7.03 -11.15
CA ARG A 106 -14.81 5.85 -10.50
C ARG A 106 -13.74 4.79 -10.23
N HIS A 107 -12.92 4.47 -11.23
CA HIS A 107 -11.82 3.53 -11.06
C HIS A 107 -10.80 4.01 -10.01
N SER A 108 -10.47 5.30 -10.01
CA SER A 108 -9.60 5.88 -8.99
C SER A 108 -10.20 5.76 -7.57
N CYS A 109 -11.52 5.89 -7.42
CA CYS A 109 -12.23 5.66 -6.15
C CYS A 109 -12.17 4.19 -5.74
N GLU A 110 -12.39 3.26 -6.66
CA GLU A 110 -12.27 1.82 -6.39
C GLU A 110 -10.87 1.45 -5.90
N LEU A 111 -9.83 1.97 -6.58
CA LEU A 111 -8.45 1.81 -6.15
C LEU A 111 -8.22 2.39 -4.75
N TYR A 112 -8.75 3.59 -4.48
CA TYR A 112 -8.69 4.23 -3.17
C TYR A 112 -9.26 3.33 -2.06
N PHE A 113 -10.50 2.84 -2.20
CA PHE A 113 -11.15 2.00 -1.20
C PHE A 113 -10.44 0.65 -1.03
N ALA A 114 -9.96 0.06 -2.13
CA ALA A 114 -9.22 -1.20 -2.10
C ALA A 114 -7.98 -1.13 -1.19
N LYS A 115 -7.30 0.02 -1.08
CA LYS A 115 -6.11 0.17 -0.22
C LYS A 115 -6.42 0.01 1.25
N PHE A 116 -7.55 0.49 1.75
CA PHE A 116 -7.92 0.35 3.16
C PHE A 116 -8.19 -1.10 3.53
N TYR A 117 -8.88 -1.84 2.65
CA TYR A 117 -9.10 -3.27 2.82
C TYR A 117 -7.78 -4.06 2.72
N GLN A 118 -6.93 -3.76 1.73
CA GLN A 118 -5.61 -4.41 1.59
C GLN A 118 -4.73 -4.18 2.83
N PHE A 119 -4.70 -2.97 3.37
CA PHE A 119 -3.93 -2.66 4.58
C PHE A 119 -4.43 -3.48 5.78
N ARG A 120 -5.76 -3.59 5.95
CA ARG A 120 -6.39 -4.40 7.00
C ARG A 120 -6.00 -5.89 6.91
N GLU A 121 -6.08 -6.49 5.72
CA GLU A 121 -5.72 -7.90 5.56
C GLU A 121 -4.21 -8.12 5.76
N ARG A 122 -3.37 -7.17 5.32
CA ARG A 122 -1.93 -7.18 5.58
C ARG A 122 -1.60 -7.02 7.07
N LEU A 123 -2.38 -6.26 7.84
CA LEU A 123 -2.24 -6.18 9.31
C LEU A 123 -2.50 -7.53 9.98
N LYS A 124 -3.50 -8.29 9.52
CA LYS A 124 -3.78 -9.63 10.03
C LYS A 124 -2.63 -10.59 9.71
N LYS A 125 -2.11 -10.54 8.48
CA LYS A 125 -0.95 -11.32 8.05
C LYS A 125 0.27 -11.01 8.91
N LEU A 126 0.56 -9.72 9.13
CA LEU A 126 1.64 -9.29 10.02
C LEU A 126 1.43 -9.80 11.45
N SER A 127 0.22 -9.68 12.00
CA SER A 127 -0.09 -10.18 13.34
C SER A 127 0.20 -11.67 13.48
N LYS A 128 -0.14 -12.47 12.47
CA LYS A 128 0.18 -13.90 12.45
C LYS A 128 1.70 -14.13 12.42
N ALA A 129 2.42 -13.47 11.53
CA ALA A 129 3.87 -13.59 11.42
C ALA A 129 4.59 -13.22 12.74
N VAL A 130 4.16 -12.15 13.41
CA VAL A 130 4.76 -11.69 14.67
C VAL A 130 4.53 -12.70 15.80
N LYS A 131 3.35 -13.33 15.87
CA LYS A 131 3.07 -14.39 16.85
C LYS A 131 3.95 -15.61 16.65
N GLU A 132 4.26 -15.94 15.41
CA GLU A 132 5.12 -17.09 15.07
C GLU A 132 6.61 -16.79 15.34
N ALA A 133 7.07 -15.56 15.05
CA ALA A 133 8.46 -15.14 15.25
C ALA A 133 8.78 -14.72 16.69
N SER A 134 7.80 -14.30 17.48
CA SER A 134 8.00 -13.83 18.86
C SER A 134 6.84 -14.29 19.77
N PRO A 135 6.70 -15.60 20.07
CA PRO A 135 5.52 -16.17 20.74
C PRO A 135 5.25 -15.70 22.19
N GLY A 136 6.08 -14.82 22.76
CA GLY A 136 5.89 -14.20 24.08
C GLY A 136 5.56 -12.71 24.06
N ASN A 137 5.34 -12.11 22.88
CA ASN A 137 5.03 -10.69 22.80
C ASN A 137 3.63 -10.37 23.37
N ASN A 138 3.51 -9.21 24.02
CA ASN A 138 2.24 -8.73 24.58
C ASN A 138 1.47 -7.81 23.61
N LEU A 139 1.68 -7.94 22.29
CA LEU A 139 1.01 -7.07 21.31
C LEU A 139 -0.45 -7.49 21.10
N ASP A 140 -1.38 -6.61 21.48
CA ASP A 140 -2.82 -6.77 21.22
C ASP A 140 -3.19 -6.27 19.81
N PHE A 141 -2.74 -6.99 18.79
CA PHE A 141 -3.13 -6.73 17.40
C PHE A 141 -4.64 -6.81 17.18
N GLY A 142 -5.36 -7.60 17.98
CA GLY A 142 -6.81 -7.71 17.87
C GLY A 142 -7.51 -6.39 18.17
N ARG A 143 -7.13 -5.73 19.27
CA ARG A 143 -7.62 -4.39 19.62
C ARG A 143 -7.13 -3.34 18.62
N PHE A 144 -5.90 -3.45 18.15
CA PHE A 144 -5.35 -2.53 17.15
C PHE A 144 -6.12 -2.60 15.82
N ILE A 145 -6.39 -3.80 15.30
CA ILE A 145 -7.19 -4.00 14.08
C ILE A 145 -8.63 -3.52 14.29
N LYS A 146 -9.24 -3.74 15.46
CA LYS A 146 -10.57 -3.17 15.76
C LYS A 146 -10.57 -1.64 15.76
N LYS A 147 -9.49 -1.00 16.23
CA LYS A 147 -9.36 0.46 16.15
C LYS A 147 -9.22 0.92 14.69
N TYR A 148 -8.45 0.19 13.89
CA TYR A 148 -8.33 0.44 12.45
C TYR A 148 -9.68 0.32 11.75
N ASP A 149 -10.41 -0.78 11.99
CA ASP A 149 -11.73 -1.03 11.40
C ASP A 149 -12.72 0.10 11.73
N ARG A 150 -12.69 0.65 12.95
CA ARG A 150 -13.52 1.82 13.32
C ARG A 150 -13.08 3.10 12.63
N GLU A 151 -11.77 3.34 12.53
CA GLU A 151 -11.23 4.56 11.90
C GLU A 151 -11.59 4.60 10.41
N PHE A 152 -11.55 3.47 9.72
CA PHE A 152 -11.74 3.35 8.27
C PHE A 152 -13.03 2.60 7.89
N ASP A 153 -14.03 2.58 8.78
CA ASP A 153 -15.28 1.85 8.60
C ASP A 153 -16.01 2.25 7.31
N ALA A 154 -16.07 3.55 7.02
CA ALA A 154 -16.70 4.06 5.80
C ALA A 154 -16.02 3.53 4.54
N GLU A 155 -14.69 3.57 4.47
CA GLU A 155 -13.94 3.06 3.31
C GLU A 155 -14.05 1.54 3.15
N ILE A 156 -14.05 0.80 4.27
CA ILE A 156 -14.20 -0.66 4.26
C ILE A 156 -15.60 -1.05 3.81
N ARG A 157 -16.64 -0.37 4.31
CA ARG A 157 -18.03 -0.60 3.89
C ARG A 157 -18.22 -0.30 2.41
N GLU A 158 -17.67 0.80 1.92
CA GLU A 158 -17.76 1.12 0.49
C GLU A 158 -17.07 0.08 -0.38
N ARG A 159 -15.88 -0.41 0.02
CA ARG A 159 -15.27 -1.55 -0.68
C ARG A 159 -16.27 -2.70 -0.74
N HIS A 160 -16.80 -3.16 0.40
CA HIS A 160 -17.69 -4.31 0.40
C HIS A 160 -18.94 -4.08 -0.46
N GLY A 161 -19.52 -2.88 -0.42
CA GLY A 161 -20.65 -2.49 -1.27
C GLY A 161 -20.33 -2.67 -2.76
N MET A 162 -19.19 -2.14 -3.21
CA MET A 162 -18.76 -2.24 -4.61
C MET A 162 -18.47 -3.67 -5.07
N HIS A 163 -18.07 -4.56 -4.16
CA HIS A 163 -17.81 -5.96 -4.50
C HIS A 163 -19.09 -6.78 -4.73
N HIS A 164 -20.23 -6.33 -4.19
CA HIS A 164 -21.47 -7.11 -4.19
C HIS A 164 -22.61 -6.49 -5.00
N ASN A 165 -22.72 -5.16 -5.08
CA ASN A 165 -23.99 -4.50 -5.44
C ASN A 165 -23.94 -3.51 -6.62
N ALA A 166 -22.82 -3.44 -7.36
CA ALA A 166 -22.49 -2.60 -8.54
C ALA A 166 -21.27 -1.70 -8.30
N GLY A 167 -20.72 -1.10 -9.38
CA GLY A 167 -19.57 -0.19 -9.32
C GLY A 167 -19.83 1.06 -8.48
N PHE A 168 -18.77 1.79 -8.12
CA PHE A 168 -18.86 2.98 -7.28
C PHE A 168 -19.81 4.05 -7.85
N ASP A 169 -20.76 4.52 -7.05
CA ASP A 169 -21.65 5.62 -7.41
C ASP A 169 -21.42 6.84 -6.51
N ASP A 170 -21.18 7.98 -7.16
CA ASP A 170 -20.99 9.29 -6.54
C ASP A 170 -21.71 10.30 -7.42
N VAL A 171 -22.64 11.04 -6.84
CA VAL A 171 -23.48 12.00 -7.57
C VAL A 171 -22.63 13.05 -8.30
N GLY A 172 -21.51 13.47 -7.71
CA GLY A 172 -20.59 14.43 -8.32
C GLY A 172 -19.89 13.87 -9.55
N ILE A 173 -19.51 12.59 -9.52
CA ILE A 173 -18.93 11.88 -10.66
C ILE A 173 -19.98 11.55 -11.71
N SER A 174 -21.15 11.05 -11.30
CA SER A 174 -22.28 10.73 -12.19
C SER A 174 -22.76 11.97 -12.96
N ARG A 175 -22.65 13.17 -12.37
CA ARG A 175 -22.91 14.44 -13.07
C ARG A 175 -21.93 14.71 -14.22
N ILE A 176 -20.68 14.25 -14.14
CA ILE A 176 -19.70 14.39 -15.23
C ILE A 176 -20.13 13.52 -16.41
N ALA A 177 -20.58 12.29 -16.14
CA ALA A 177 -21.06 11.37 -17.17
C ALA A 177 -22.27 11.92 -17.94
N LEU A 178 -23.18 12.63 -17.25
CA LEU A 178 -24.33 13.27 -17.89
C LEU A 178 -23.92 14.31 -18.96
N PHE A 179 -22.86 15.09 -18.70
CA PHE A 179 -22.33 16.04 -19.68
C PHE A 179 -21.50 15.39 -20.80
N GLU A 180 -21.17 14.10 -20.67
CA GLU A 180 -20.49 13.30 -21.70
C GLU A 180 -21.49 12.54 -22.59
N THR A 181 -22.77 12.54 -22.23
CA THR A 181 -23.81 11.80 -22.97
C THR A 181 -24.23 12.57 -24.23
N PRO A 182 -24.10 11.98 -25.44
CA PRO A 182 -24.55 12.61 -26.68
C PRO A 182 -26.05 12.95 -26.66
N GLY A 183 -26.47 14.05 -27.29
CA GLY A 183 -27.85 14.54 -27.27
C GLY A 183 -28.19 15.38 -26.02
N LEU A 184 -27.85 14.90 -24.83
CA LEU A 184 -28.00 15.71 -23.60
C LEU A 184 -27.06 16.90 -23.59
N ALA A 185 -25.81 16.73 -24.03
CA ALA A 185 -24.84 17.82 -24.08
C ALA A 185 -25.25 18.94 -25.07
N ASP A 186 -26.00 18.60 -26.12
CA ASP A 186 -26.41 19.55 -27.18
C ASP A 186 -27.49 20.53 -26.68
N ASP A 187 -28.28 20.11 -25.69
CA ASP A 187 -29.32 20.94 -25.05
C ASP A 187 -28.75 21.93 -24.01
N PHE A 188 -27.48 21.79 -23.64
CA PHE A 188 -26.82 22.63 -22.64
C PHE A 188 -25.69 23.47 -23.26
N PRO A 189 -25.96 24.74 -23.64
CA PRO A 189 -24.88 25.65 -23.95
C PRO A 189 -23.92 25.68 -22.74
N PHE A 190 -22.63 25.53 -23.00
CA PHE A 190 -21.55 25.40 -22.00
C PHE A 190 -21.36 24.02 -21.32
N ALA A 191 -21.99 22.94 -21.80
CA ALA A 191 -21.80 21.57 -21.27
C ALA A 191 -20.32 21.19 -21.11
N GLY A 192 -19.47 21.46 -22.11
CA GLY A 192 -18.03 21.17 -22.04
C GLY A 192 -17.25 22.00 -21.01
N VAL A 193 -17.70 23.22 -20.70
CA VAL A 193 -17.09 24.04 -19.63
C VAL A 193 -17.50 23.47 -18.27
N ALA A 194 -18.79 23.19 -18.08
CA ALA A 194 -19.33 22.61 -16.85
C ALA A 194 -18.69 21.24 -16.56
N GLN A 195 -18.57 20.36 -17.55
CA GLN A 195 -17.91 19.06 -17.42
C GLN A 195 -16.46 19.20 -16.91
N ARG A 196 -15.67 20.10 -17.51
CA ARG A 196 -14.28 20.35 -17.08
C ARG A 196 -14.20 20.89 -15.66
N GLU A 197 -15.11 21.78 -15.28
CA GLU A 197 -15.17 22.35 -13.94
C GLU A 197 -15.54 21.29 -12.89
N HIS A 198 -16.60 20.52 -13.14
CA HIS A 198 -17.04 19.43 -12.28
C HIS A 198 -15.95 18.37 -12.11
N TYR A 199 -15.31 17.97 -13.21
CA TYR A 199 -14.17 17.05 -13.16
C TYR A 199 -13.05 17.58 -12.26
N ARG A 200 -12.61 18.83 -12.48
CA ARG A 200 -11.54 19.44 -11.67
C ARG A 200 -11.92 19.53 -10.20
N ARG A 201 -13.17 19.85 -9.90
CA ARG A 201 -13.69 19.91 -8.52
C ARG A 201 -13.65 18.53 -7.86
N ALA A 202 -14.25 17.52 -8.49
CA ALA A 202 -14.29 16.15 -7.98
C ALA A 202 -12.87 15.59 -7.79
N SER A 203 -12.01 15.74 -8.81
CA SER A 203 -10.60 15.36 -8.77
C SER A 203 -9.85 15.96 -7.58
N ARG A 204 -10.00 17.27 -7.33
CA ARG A 204 -9.35 17.96 -6.21
C ARG A 204 -9.87 17.48 -4.87
N GLU A 205 -11.19 17.30 -4.75
CA GLU A 205 -11.83 16.84 -3.53
C GLU A 205 -11.34 15.43 -3.14
N TRP A 206 -11.35 14.51 -4.10
CA TRP A 206 -10.88 13.15 -3.91
C TRP A 206 -9.38 13.07 -3.66
N ALA A 207 -8.56 13.83 -4.38
CA ALA A 207 -7.13 13.91 -4.11
C ALA A 207 -6.86 14.43 -2.67
N ALA A 208 -7.60 15.45 -2.23
CA ALA A 208 -7.47 15.97 -0.86
C ALA A 208 -7.94 14.95 0.19
N ARG A 209 -9.02 14.20 -0.08
CA ARG A 209 -9.48 13.10 0.77
C ARG A 209 -8.41 12.01 0.87
N CYS A 210 -7.86 11.58 -0.25
CA CYS A 210 -6.78 10.60 -0.33
C CYS A 210 -5.60 10.99 0.55
N ARG A 211 -5.09 12.21 0.40
CA ARG A 211 -4.01 12.74 1.23
C ARG A 211 -4.29 12.70 2.72
N ARG A 212 -5.47 13.20 3.13
CA ARG A 212 -5.85 13.23 4.56
C ARG A 212 -5.91 11.82 5.15
N ARG A 213 -6.47 10.87 4.40
CA ARG A 213 -6.66 9.49 4.85
C ARG A 213 -5.37 8.68 4.79
N ALA A 214 -4.49 8.93 3.82
CA ALA A 214 -3.12 8.43 3.82
C ALA A 214 -2.33 8.92 5.04
N GLY A 215 -2.48 10.20 5.41
CA GLY A 215 -1.89 10.74 6.64
C GLY A 215 -2.36 9.99 7.89
N ARG A 216 -3.66 9.70 8.00
CA ARG A 216 -4.20 8.87 9.09
C ARG A 216 -3.67 7.44 9.05
N MET A 217 -3.62 6.80 7.89
CA MET A 217 -3.06 5.45 7.74
C MET A 217 -1.57 5.40 8.11
N SER A 218 -0.81 6.47 7.83
CA SER A 218 0.58 6.61 8.28
C SER A 218 0.71 6.51 9.79
N THR A 219 -0.20 7.12 10.57
CA THR A 219 -0.16 7.01 12.04
C THR A 219 -0.37 5.57 12.55
N PHE A 220 -1.10 4.75 11.81
CA PHE A 220 -1.21 3.31 12.11
C PHE A 220 0.09 2.58 11.76
N LEU A 221 0.71 2.92 10.63
CA LEU A 221 2.00 2.35 10.25
C LEU A 221 3.10 2.71 11.26
N ASP A 222 3.13 3.96 11.75
CA ASP A 222 4.05 4.41 12.80
C ASP A 222 3.88 3.59 14.08
N ALA A 223 2.63 3.40 14.52
CA ALA A 223 2.31 2.60 15.70
C ALA A 223 2.73 1.13 15.53
N VAL A 224 2.58 0.57 14.32
CA VAL A 224 3.07 -0.77 13.99
C VAL A 224 4.60 -0.80 14.06
N ALA A 225 5.29 0.17 13.47
CA ALA A 225 6.75 0.24 13.50
C ALA A 225 7.29 0.26 14.94
N VAL A 226 6.75 1.13 15.80
CA VAL A 226 7.10 1.17 17.24
C VAL A 226 6.84 -0.18 17.91
N SER A 227 5.66 -0.76 17.70
CA SER A 227 5.29 -2.03 18.30
C SER A 227 6.21 -3.18 17.88
N LEU A 228 6.64 -3.21 16.61
CA LEU A 228 7.54 -4.23 16.10
C LEU A 228 8.95 -4.06 16.68
N LEU A 229 9.48 -2.83 16.70
CA LEU A 229 10.79 -2.53 17.29
C LEU A 229 10.85 -2.94 18.77
N ASP A 230 9.76 -2.76 19.51
CA ASP A 230 9.68 -3.16 20.93
C ASP A 230 9.53 -4.68 21.12
N ALA A 231 8.82 -5.37 20.23
CA ALA A 231 8.39 -6.75 20.42
C ALA A 231 9.23 -7.82 19.69
N CYS A 232 10.04 -7.41 18.70
CA CYS A 232 10.81 -8.31 17.85
C CYS A 232 12.31 -8.11 18.10
N PRO A 233 12.97 -8.96 18.91
CA PRO A 233 14.37 -8.78 19.30
C PRO A 233 15.39 -8.78 18.15
N PHE A 234 15.02 -9.33 17.00
CA PHE A 234 15.86 -9.36 15.80
C PHE A 234 15.91 -8.01 15.05
N LEU A 235 14.99 -7.09 15.36
CA LEU A 235 14.98 -5.73 14.83
C LEU A 235 15.86 -4.82 15.68
N VAL A 236 17.12 -4.68 15.29
CA VAL A 236 18.12 -3.87 16.04
C VAL A 236 18.47 -2.62 15.25
N VAL A 237 18.27 -1.46 15.89
CA VAL A 237 18.75 -0.16 15.39
C VAL A 237 20.10 0.12 16.06
N ASP A 238 21.13 0.39 15.26
CA ASP A 238 22.46 0.76 15.78
C ASP A 238 22.43 2.22 16.28
N GLY A 239 21.86 2.43 17.47
CA GLY A 239 21.87 3.71 18.19
C GLY A 239 22.72 3.65 19.46
N PRO A 240 23.23 4.80 19.99
CA PRO A 240 23.90 4.81 21.28
C PRO A 240 22.94 4.23 22.31
N ARG A 241 23.30 3.09 22.92
CA ARG A 241 22.52 2.45 23.98
C ARG A 241 22.14 3.54 24.98
N ARG A 242 20.84 3.84 25.11
CA ARG A 242 20.36 4.59 26.27
C ARG A 242 20.64 3.70 27.48
N SER A 243 21.72 4.01 28.17
CA SER A 243 21.92 3.63 29.57
C SER A 243 20.64 4.01 30.32
N GLY A 244 20.14 3.09 31.14
CA GLY A 244 18.85 3.19 31.82
C GLY A 244 18.65 4.41 32.70
#